data_AF-A0A737Y6C8-F1
#
_entry.id   AF-A0A737Y6C8-F1
#
_cell.length_a   1.000
_cell.length_b   1.000
_cell.length_c   1.000
_cell.angle_alpha   90.00
_cell.angle_beta   90.00
_cell.angle_gamma   90.00
#
_symmetry.space_group_name_H-M   'P 1'
#
loop_
_entity.id
_entity.type
_entity.pdbx_description
1 polymer ?
#
loop_
_entity_poly.entity_id
_entity_poly.type
_entity_poly.pdbx_seq_one_letter_code
_entity_poly.pdbx_strand_id
1 'polypeptide(L)'
;MYPIATKLKVGNNQLDSYLPIRNKNNNIDWQIVTGLVLSYAVKYKIDTYNLEQFREDCKAHLQILIDEQGFWPVLERMYFSSQDIFRVSPLFLLFHAQFDAEKISAGSAADKRLGTLFANLMRGFGLNHPIQDKLNFIEQEMLNKLNTRLTRLGEGPFAKEQPYLPYLVTCFQSDLAFLADHPQYLLQELTNTLRLYAFSWCAQLALNLDYWRDGEPQSRSLFFILDTEKASSERDQIKRFGYKWFASQSEKLFPILSALEVLQWGKGERKRPLWQVYQDCLNYSDTSNQVLNELNDYIQKFISKEERDLPERDRATNLEEAFKQLLSVAVEQFQGKKSERASVNRKYINELESQICTDFIQVRGRAGKVLVLNQDRLLLLTNLTVGKNKKLRLHELLRGFEQRGFYLDNQSTQMLVAFYERMGNVERMSDSGDAVYVRKTV
;
A
#
# COMPACT_ATOMS: atom_id res chain seq x y z
N MET A 1 8.43 -24.34 -17.09
CA MET A 1 9.18 -24.23 -15.80
C MET A 1 8.41 -25.01 -14.76
N TYR A 2 9.08 -25.63 -13.79
CA TYR A 2 8.38 -26.36 -12.70
C TYR A 2 7.55 -25.35 -11.86
N PRO A 3 6.28 -25.64 -11.52
CA PRO A 3 5.34 -24.60 -11.09
C PRO A 3 5.55 -24.14 -9.64
N ILE A 4 6.26 -24.90 -8.81
CA ILE A 4 6.57 -24.58 -7.40
C ILE A 4 8.07 -24.78 -7.11
N ALA A 5 8.51 -24.50 -5.88
CA ALA A 5 9.85 -24.87 -5.42
C ALA A 5 10.12 -26.37 -5.63
N THR A 6 11.29 -26.72 -6.15
CA THR A 6 11.70 -28.12 -6.39
C THR A 6 11.95 -28.91 -5.10
N LYS A 7 12.04 -28.25 -3.95
CA LYS A 7 12.17 -28.88 -2.62
C LYS A 7 11.36 -28.11 -1.60
N LEU A 8 10.23 -28.67 -1.19
CA LEU A 8 9.40 -28.13 -0.11
C LEU A 8 10.01 -28.54 1.24
N LYS A 9 10.21 -27.57 2.14
CA LYS A 9 10.77 -27.82 3.48
C LYS A 9 9.94 -27.14 4.54
N VAL A 10 9.66 -27.85 5.62
CA VAL A 10 9.06 -27.25 6.82
C VAL A 10 10.11 -26.34 7.45
N GLY A 11 9.76 -25.06 7.66
CA GLY A 11 10.65 -24.04 8.20
C GLY A 11 9.97 -23.25 9.32
N ASN A 12 10.59 -22.16 9.75
CA ASN A 12 10.11 -21.34 10.88
C ASN A 12 9.07 -20.28 10.48
N ASN A 13 8.23 -20.55 9.47
CA ASN A 13 7.21 -19.63 8.93
C ASN A 13 7.80 -18.24 8.58
N GLN A 14 8.55 -18.20 7.48
CA GLN A 14 9.10 -16.94 6.96
C GLN A 14 8.02 -16.16 6.22
N LEU A 15 8.07 -14.84 6.34
CA LEU A 15 7.24 -13.93 5.58
C LEU A 15 8.18 -12.89 4.98
N ASP A 16 8.38 -12.96 3.67
CA ASP A 16 9.31 -12.07 2.97
C ASP A 16 8.60 -11.18 1.95
N SER A 17 7.45 -11.61 1.41
CA SER A 17 6.69 -10.89 0.38
C SER A 17 5.30 -10.40 0.81
N TYR A 18 4.75 -9.45 0.03
CA TYR A 18 3.37 -8.93 0.06
C TYR A 18 2.87 -8.21 1.32
N LEU A 19 3.47 -8.41 2.49
CA LEU A 19 3.05 -7.75 3.73
C LEU A 19 4.15 -6.81 4.24
N PRO A 20 3.87 -5.49 4.39
CA PRO A 20 4.89 -4.50 4.73
C PRO A 20 5.25 -4.49 6.23
N ILE A 21 4.56 -5.28 7.05
CA ILE A 21 4.77 -5.35 8.51
C ILE A 21 5.38 -6.68 8.95
N ARG A 22 6.00 -6.67 10.12
CA ARG A 22 6.46 -7.86 10.86
C ARG A 22 5.79 -7.94 12.23
N ASN A 23 6.11 -8.96 13.03
CA ASN A 23 5.54 -9.13 14.37
C ASN A 23 6.05 -8.13 15.43
N LYS A 24 7.06 -7.31 15.11
CA LYS A 24 7.60 -6.24 15.97
C LYS A 24 8.47 -5.30 15.15
N ASN A 25 8.84 -4.17 15.76
CA ASN A 25 9.80 -3.19 15.22
C ASN A 25 9.36 -2.58 13.88
N ASN A 26 8.09 -2.22 13.77
CA ASN A 26 7.54 -1.55 12.58
C ASN A 26 7.40 -0.04 12.76
N ASN A 27 8.45 0.63 13.23
CA ASN A 27 8.43 2.09 13.33
C ASN A 27 8.49 2.69 11.92
N ILE A 28 7.33 3.13 11.41
CA ILE A 28 7.22 3.68 10.06
C ILE A 28 7.45 5.20 10.10
N ASP A 29 8.45 5.65 9.38
CA ASP A 29 8.64 7.06 9.04
C ASP A 29 8.07 7.33 7.64
N TRP A 30 6.89 7.95 7.60
CA TRP A 30 6.20 8.25 6.35
C TRP A 30 6.93 9.27 5.48
N GLN A 31 7.80 10.13 6.03
CA GLN A 31 8.60 11.05 5.21
C GLN A 31 9.62 10.25 4.41
N ILE A 32 10.30 9.28 5.04
CA ILE A 32 11.25 8.40 4.37
C ILE A 32 10.54 7.57 3.30
N VAL A 33 9.38 6.98 3.62
CA VAL A 33 8.57 6.22 2.66
C VAL A 33 8.20 7.11 1.46
N THR A 34 7.74 8.33 1.70
CA THR A 34 7.41 9.30 0.65
C THR A 34 8.62 9.61 -0.23
N GLY A 35 9.79 9.89 0.36
CA GLY A 35 11.02 10.11 -0.40
C GLY A 35 11.42 8.90 -1.23
N LEU A 36 11.28 7.68 -0.70
CA LEU A 36 11.63 6.44 -1.41
C LEU A 36 10.72 6.22 -2.61
N VAL A 37 9.42 6.40 -2.41
CA VAL A 37 8.41 6.28 -3.47
C VAL A 37 8.63 7.34 -4.53
N LEU A 38 8.84 8.60 -4.14
CA LEU A 38 9.09 9.67 -5.09
C LEU A 38 10.36 9.40 -5.89
N SER A 39 11.46 9.00 -5.24
CA SER A 39 12.73 8.63 -5.90
C SER A 39 12.51 7.57 -6.99
N TYR A 40 11.73 6.54 -6.65
CA TYR A 40 11.38 5.48 -7.60
C TYR A 40 10.43 5.94 -8.70
N ALA A 41 9.50 6.86 -8.41
CA ALA A 41 8.58 7.41 -9.37
C ALA A 41 9.30 8.29 -10.40
N VAL A 42 10.14 9.23 -9.96
CA VAL A 42 10.85 10.17 -10.86
C VAL A 42 12.13 9.58 -11.47
N LYS A 43 12.59 8.41 -11.00
CA LYS A 43 13.83 7.72 -11.42
C LYS A 43 15.12 8.50 -11.12
N TYR A 44 15.09 9.35 -10.10
CA TYR A 44 16.24 10.06 -9.57
C TYR A 44 16.35 9.86 -8.07
N LYS A 45 17.56 10.01 -7.55
CA LYS A 45 17.88 9.91 -6.12
C LYS A 45 18.93 10.95 -5.73
N ILE A 46 19.06 11.11 -4.42
CA ILE A 46 20.16 11.84 -3.80
C ILE A 46 21.06 10.79 -3.11
N ASP A 47 22.35 10.81 -3.46
CA ASP A 47 23.35 9.94 -2.83
C ASP A 47 23.85 10.57 -1.51
N THR A 48 25.17 10.59 -1.25
CA THR A 48 25.79 11.20 -0.07
C THR A 48 25.76 12.74 -0.14
N TYR A 49 24.56 13.32 -0.18
CA TYR A 49 24.31 14.75 -0.19
C TYR A 49 23.12 15.07 0.73
N ASN A 50 23.39 15.71 1.86
CA ASN A 50 22.37 15.97 2.88
C ASN A 50 21.84 17.41 2.81
N LEU A 51 20.78 17.68 3.57
CA LEU A 51 20.11 18.99 3.57
C LEU A 51 21.03 20.13 4.04
N GLU A 52 21.94 19.87 4.99
CA GLU A 52 22.89 20.88 5.48
C GLU A 52 23.91 21.27 4.40
N GLN A 53 24.43 20.28 3.67
CA GLN A 53 25.31 20.53 2.52
C GLN A 53 24.56 21.30 1.43
N PHE A 54 23.29 20.95 1.19
CA PHE A 54 22.43 21.67 0.26
C PHE A 54 22.20 23.13 0.67
N ARG A 55 22.01 23.40 1.96
CA ARG A 55 21.90 24.75 2.50
C ARG A 55 23.16 25.56 2.20
N GLU A 56 24.34 25.06 2.53
CA GLU A 56 25.59 25.78 2.29
C GLU A 56 25.86 25.99 0.79
N ASP A 57 25.54 25.00 -0.04
CA ASP A 57 25.63 25.10 -1.49
C ASP A 57 24.68 26.17 -2.05
N CYS A 58 23.46 26.28 -1.52
CA CYS A 58 22.51 27.33 -1.87
C CYS A 58 22.97 28.71 -1.41
N LYS A 59 23.55 28.80 -0.20
CA LYS A 59 24.13 30.04 0.34
C LYS A 59 25.20 30.59 -0.59
N ALA A 60 26.20 29.76 -0.91
CA ALA A 60 27.29 30.17 -1.80
C ALA A 60 26.78 30.59 -3.19
N HIS A 61 25.77 29.90 -3.72
CA HIS A 61 25.18 30.22 -5.02
C HIS A 61 24.38 31.53 -5.01
N LEU A 62 23.47 31.69 -4.06
CA LEU A 62 22.58 32.85 -3.99
C LEU A 62 23.29 34.12 -3.55
N GLN A 63 24.36 34.03 -2.75
CA GLN A 63 25.18 35.20 -2.40
C GLN A 63 25.92 35.81 -3.59
N ILE A 64 26.13 35.04 -4.67
CA ILE A 64 26.71 35.56 -5.92
C ILE A 64 25.64 36.27 -6.76
N LEU A 65 24.37 35.86 -6.63
CA LEU A 65 23.26 36.37 -7.42
C LEU A 65 22.52 37.54 -6.77
N ILE A 66 22.60 37.67 -5.45
CA ILE A 66 21.88 38.67 -4.65
C ILE A 66 22.88 39.69 -4.12
N ASP A 67 22.75 40.94 -4.55
CA ASP A 67 23.66 42.04 -4.19
C ASP A 67 23.63 42.39 -2.69
N GLU A 68 22.54 42.06 -1.99
CA GLU A 68 22.38 42.32 -0.56
C GLU A 68 22.91 41.15 0.30
N GLN A 69 24.15 41.24 0.76
CA GLN A 69 24.80 40.21 1.59
C GLN A 69 24.02 39.90 2.89
N GLY A 70 23.22 40.85 3.40
CA GLY A 70 22.37 40.70 4.58
C GLY A 70 21.07 39.92 4.35
N PHE A 71 20.76 39.52 3.11
CA PHE A 71 19.49 38.87 2.79
C PHE A 71 19.47 37.36 3.06
N TRP A 72 20.64 36.69 3.07
CA TRP A 72 20.73 35.24 3.32
C TRP A 72 20.08 34.78 4.64
N PRO A 73 20.28 35.44 5.80
CA PRO A 73 19.61 35.06 7.05
C PRO A 73 18.08 35.01 6.94
N VAL A 74 17.48 35.83 6.08
CA VAL A 74 16.03 35.80 5.82
C VAL A 74 15.64 34.55 5.06
N LEU A 75 16.37 34.21 3.99
CA LEU A 75 16.16 33.01 3.18
C LEU A 75 16.40 31.73 3.98
N GLU A 76 17.46 31.71 4.79
CA GLU A 76 17.79 30.59 5.66
C GLU A 76 16.66 30.29 6.63
N ARG A 77 16.14 31.34 7.29
CA ARG A 77 15.00 31.20 8.20
C ARG A 77 13.74 30.75 7.47
N MET A 78 13.49 31.29 6.28
CA MET A 78 12.27 31.05 5.50
C MET A 78 12.19 29.65 4.91
N TYR A 79 13.30 29.06 4.46
CA TYR A 79 13.26 27.76 3.75
C TYR A 79 13.89 26.62 4.56
N PHE A 80 14.97 26.87 5.31
CA PHE A 80 15.75 25.82 5.95
C PHE A 80 15.39 25.66 7.43
N SER A 81 15.40 26.75 8.21
CA SER A 81 15.07 26.67 9.64
C SER A 81 13.63 26.23 9.89
N SER A 82 12.68 26.65 9.05
CA SER A 82 11.27 26.22 9.12
C SER A 82 11.00 24.89 8.41
N GLN A 83 11.97 24.35 7.67
CA GLN A 83 11.81 23.23 6.74
C GLN A 83 10.79 23.46 5.61
N ASP A 84 10.40 24.71 5.33
CA ASP A 84 9.47 25.02 4.24
C ASP A 84 10.07 24.74 2.84
N ILE A 85 11.37 24.46 2.72
CA ILE A 85 11.99 23.96 1.49
C ILE A 85 11.28 22.70 0.95
N PHE A 86 10.76 21.85 1.83
CA PHE A 86 9.98 20.67 1.45
C PHE A 86 8.56 21.00 0.94
N ARG A 87 8.14 22.26 1.00
CA ARG A 87 6.85 22.77 0.49
C ARG A 87 6.99 23.57 -0.80
N VAL A 88 8.21 23.71 -1.33
CA VAL A 88 8.48 24.45 -2.57
C VAL A 88 8.18 23.59 -3.80
N SER A 89 8.83 22.43 -3.88
CA SER A 89 8.73 21.48 -5.00
C SER A 89 8.77 20.05 -4.46
N PRO A 90 8.02 19.11 -5.04
CA PRO A 90 8.12 17.70 -4.71
C PRO A 90 9.53 17.15 -4.72
N LEU A 91 10.41 17.63 -5.61
CA LEU A 91 11.77 17.11 -5.72
C LEU A 91 12.61 17.31 -4.45
N PHE A 92 12.27 18.29 -3.60
CA PHE A 92 12.95 18.43 -2.30
C PHE A 92 12.64 17.28 -1.33
N LEU A 93 11.52 16.57 -1.50
CA LEU A 93 11.20 15.38 -0.70
C LEU A 93 12.18 14.22 -0.93
N LEU A 94 12.98 14.27 -2.01
CA LEU A 94 14.04 13.28 -2.26
C LEU A 94 15.10 13.27 -1.15
N PHE A 95 15.29 14.36 -0.40
CA PHE A 95 16.20 14.39 0.75
C PHE A 95 15.75 13.46 1.89
N HIS A 96 14.47 13.08 1.96
CA HIS A 96 13.99 12.09 2.92
C HIS A 96 14.46 10.66 2.57
N ALA A 97 14.85 10.41 1.31
CA ALA A 97 15.39 9.14 0.87
C ALA A 97 16.86 9.29 0.48
N GLN A 98 17.74 9.04 1.44
CA GLN A 98 19.17 8.98 1.18
C GLN A 98 19.58 7.58 0.74
N PHE A 99 20.43 7.56 -0.28
CA PHE A 99 21.02 6.36 -0.84
C PHE A 99 22.53 6.38 -0.66
N ASP A 100 23.09 5.19 -0.51
CA ASP A 100 24.53 4.93 -0.66
C ASP A 100 24.68 3.93 -1.81
N ALA A 101 25.04 4.46 -2.99
CA ALA A 101 25.00 3.75 -4.25
C ALA A 101 23.62 3.10 -4.47
N GLU A 102 23.54 1.77 -4.58
CA GLU A 102 22.27 1.06 -4.80
C GLU A 102 21.53 0.70 -3.51
N LYS A 103 21.98 1.15 -2.34
CA LYS A 103 21.40 0.79 -1.04
C LYS A 103 20.71 1.97 -0.39
N ILE A 104 19.60 1.71 0.29
CA ILE A 104 18.92 2.69 1.14
C ILE A 104 19.73 2.84 2.43
N SER A 105 20.30 4.03 2.66
CA SER A 105 21.18 4.31 3.80
C SER A 105 20.41 4.79 5.04
N ALA A 106 19.22 5.36 4.88
CA ALA A 106 18.36 5.83 5.97
C ALA A 106 17.10 4.96 6.17
N GLY A 107 16.41 5.13 7.30
CA GLY A 107 15.11 4.51 7.58
C GLY A 107 15.14 3.10 8.16
N SER A 108 14.01 2.74 8.75
CA SER A 108 13.76 1.45 9.39
C SER A 108 13.58 0.33 8.35
N ALA A 109 13.60 -0.92 8.81
CA ALA A 109 13.26 -2.05 7.95
C ALA A 109 11.80 -2.01 7.47
N ALA A 110 10.89 -1.36 8.21
CA ALA A 110 9.50 -1.19 7.80
C ALA A 110 9.36 -0.19 6.66
N ASP A 111 10.12 0.91 6.70
CA ASP A 111 10.14 1.91 5.63
C ASP A 111 10.59 1.27 4.31
N LYS A 112 11.64 0.43 4.36
CA LYS A 112 12.14 -0.30 3.19
C LYS A 112 11.12 -1.33 2.65
N ARG A 113 10.36 -1.99 3.54
CA ARG A 113 9.26 -2.89 3.12
C ARG A 113 8.11 -2.12 2.47
N LEU A 114 7.73 -0.95 2.99
CA LEU A 114 6.74 -0.09 2.34
C LEU A 114 7.26 0.47 1.01
N GLY A 115 8.52 0.89 0.94
CA GLY A 115 9.15 1.28 -0.32
C GLY A 115 9.11 0.14 -1.35
N THR A 116 9.36 -1.10 -0.92
CA THR A 116 9.24 -2.30 -1.76
C THR A 116 7.80 -2.52 -2.22
N LEU A 117 6.81 -2.40 -1.33
CA LEU A 117 5.40 -2.48 -1.68
C LEU A 117 5.03 -1.48 -2.78
N PHE A 118 5.35 -0.20 -2.60
CA PHE A 118 5.00 0.84 -3.56
C PHE A 118 5.80 0.76 -4.86
N ALA A 119 7.07 0.34 -4.82
CA ALA A 119 7.84 0.03 -6.02
C ALA A 119 7.17 -1.07 -6.85
N ASN A 120 6.65 -2.10 -6.19
CA ASN A 120 5.89 -3.17 -6.84
C ASN A 120 4.49 -2.71 -7.30
N LEU A 121 3.85 -1.72 -6.65
CA LEU A 121 2.65 -1.07 -7.18
C LEU A 121 2.94 -0.19 -8.41
N MET A 122 4.17 0.30 -8.58
CA MET A 122 4.57 1.03 -9.78
C MET A 122 4.96 0.11 -10.93
N ARG A 123 5.54 -1.08 -10.70
CA ARG A 123 5.95 -2.04 -11.76
C ARG A 123 6.77 -1.43 -12.91
N GLY A 124 7.61 -0.44 -12.59
CA GLY A 124 8.41 0.28 -13.61
C GLY A 124 7.73 1.52 -14.19
N PHE A 125 6.46 1.79 -13.86
CA PHE A 125 5.86 3.12 -14.04
C PHE A 125 6.81 4.19 -13.49
N GLY A 126 6.91 5.29 -14.23
CA GLY A 126 7.71 6.44 -13.88
C GLY A 126 6.97 7.70 -14.26
N LEU A 127 7.18 8.74 -13.46
CA LEU A 127 6.72 10.08 -13.76
C LEU A 127 7.70 10.73 -14.74
N ASN A 128 7.15 11.57 -15.63
CA ASN A 128 7.98 12.37 -16.50
C ASN A 128 8.73 13.42 -15.67
N HIS A 129 10.05 13.47 -15.82
CA HIS A 129 10.89 14.52 -15.27
C HIS A 129 11.11 15.59 -16.36
N PRO A 130 10.98 16.89 -16.08
CA PRO A 130 10.72 17.51 -14.78
C PRO A 130 9.22 17.60 -14.43
N ILE A 131 8.91 17.49 -13.12
CA ILE A 131 7.61 17.90 -12.57
C ILE A 131 7.52 19.42 -12.74
N GLN A 132 6.51 19.92 -13.46
CA GLN A 132 6.42 21.33 -13.83
C GLN A 132 5.84 22.18 -12.69
N ASP A 133 6.71 22.72 -11.84
CA ASP A 133 6.35 23.64 -10.77
C ASP A 133 6.27 25.10 -11.24
N LYS A 134 5.41 25.89 -10.59
CA LYS A 134 5.40 27.37 -10.73
C LYS A 134 6.21 27.96 -9.58
N LEU A 135 7.51 28.11 -9.79
CA LEU A 135 8.46 28.58 -8.78
C LEU A 135 8.77 30.06 -8.94
N ASN A 136 9.04 30.75 -7.83
CA ASN A 136 9.65 32.08 -7.88
C ASN A 136 11.16 31.97 -8.22
N PHE A 137 11.81 33.10 -8.49
CA PHE A 137 13.23 33.13 -8.88
C PHE A 137 14.15 32.42 -7.88
N ILE A 138 13.98 32.67 -6.57
CA ILE A 138 14.83 32.09 -5.53
C ILE A 138 14.64 30.57 -5.46
N GLU A 139 13.38 30.12 -5.48
CA GLU A 139 13.02 28.71 -5.47
C GLU A 139 13.54 27.98 -6.72
N GLN A 140 13.47 28.63 -7.88
CA GLN A 140 13.99 28.09 -9.13
C GLN A 140 15.51 27.89 -9.06
N GLU A 141 16.25 28.84 -8.50
CA GLU A 141 17.70 28.71 -8.31
C GLU A 141 18.06 27.61 -7.29
N MET A 142 17.30 27.47 -6.21
CA MET A 142 17.46 26.34 -5.28
C MET A 142 17.19 25.00 -5.94
N LEU A 143 16.14 24.90 -6.77
CA LEU A 143 15.84 23.68 -7.52
C LEU A 143 16.92 23.37 -8.56
N ASN A 144 17.41 24.39 -9.27
CA ASN A 144 18.53 24.24 -10.21
C ASN A 144 19.75 23.68 -9.49
N LYS A 145 20.05 24.17 -8.28
CA LYS A 145 21.16 23.66 -7.46
C LYS A 145 20.95 22.19 -7.09
N LEU A 146 19.75 21.80 -6.67
CA LEU A 146 19.41 20.40 -6.38
C LEU A 146 19.60 19.52 -7.62
N ASN A 147 19.14 19.95 -8.79
CA ASN A 147 19.24 19.20 -10.04
C ASN A 147 20.69 18.84 -10.40
N THR A 148 21.68 19.66 -10.03
CA THR A 148 23.11 19.34 -10.25
C THR A 148 23.63 18.16 -9.40
N ARG A 149 22.88 17.76 -8.37
CA ARG A 149 23.25 16.72 -7.41
C ARG A 149 22.40 15.46 -7.56
N LEU A 150 21.37 15.48 -8.40
CA LEU A 150 20.52 14.31 -8.65
C LEU A 150 21.25 13.28 -9.51
N THR A 151 21.20 12.02 -9.10
CA THR A 151 21.72 10.89 -9.87
C THR A 151 20.58 9.97 -10.29
N ARG A 152 20.73 9.30 -11.44
CA ARG A 152 19.70 8.39 -11.95
C ARG A 152 19.57 7.18 -11.03
N LEU A 153 18.34 6.88 -10.61
CA LEU A 153 18.04 5.62 -9.94
C LEU A 153 17.88 4.55 -11.01
N GLY A 154 18.74 3.51 -10.98
CA GLY A 154 18.67 2.36 -11.87
C GLY A 154 17.46 1.46 -11.58
N GLU A 155 17.68 0.15 -11.45
CA GLU A 155 16.57 -0.77 -11.11
C GLU A 155 16.03 -0.55 -9.68
N GLY A 156 16.83 0.09 -8.81
CA GLY A 156 16.50 0.39 -7.43
C GLY A 156 16.71 -0.78 -6.46
N PRO A 157 16.78 -0.53 -5.15
CA PRO A 157 17.05 -1.55 -4.11
C PRO A 157 15.89 -2.50 -3.82
N PHE A 158 14.75 -2.36 -4.50
CA PHE A 158 13.50 -2.99 -4.10
C PHE A 158 13.37 -4.39 -4.68
N ALA A 159 12.95 -5.34 -3.84
CA ALA A 159 12.66 -6.70 -4.29
C ALA A 159 11.51 -6.68 -5.31
N LYS A 160 11.67 -7.42 -6.41
CA LYS A 160 10.67 -7.49 -7.48
C LYS A 160 9.69 -8.64 -7.21
N GLU A 161 8.42 -8.29 -7.05
CA GLU A 161 7.31 -9.21 -6.80
C GLU A 161 6.26 -9.05 -7.89
N GLN A 162 5.58 -10.14 -8.26
CA GLN A 162 4.40 -10.04 -9.11
C GLN A 162 3.22 -9.56 -8.26
N PRO A 163 2.41 -8.61 -8.74
CA PRO A 163 1.41 -7.97 -7.90
C PRO A 163 0.33 -8.96 -7.47
N TYR A 164 0.11 -9.06 -6.15
CA TYR A 164 -1.00 -9.88 -5.64
C TYR A 164 -2.36 -9.31 -6.02
N LEU A 165 -2.50 -7.98 -6.04
CA LEU A 165 -3.73 -7.25 -6.36
C LEU A 165 -3.51 -6.37 -7.60
N PRO A 166 -3.56 -6.91 -8.83
CA PRO A 166 -3.18 -6.13 -10.01
C PRO A 166 -4.12 -4.94 -10.29
N TYR A 167 -5.41 -5.02 -9.95
CA TYR A 167 -6.31 -3.87 -10.09
C TYR A 167 -5.87 -2.65 -9.25
N LEU A 168 -5.28 -2.87 -8.06
CA LEU A 168 -4.75 -1.77 -7.24
C LEU A 168 -3.49 -1.14 -7.85
N VAL A 169 -2.68 -1.91 -8.57
CA VAL A 169 -1.53 -1.39 -9.34
C VAL A 169 -2.03 -0.36 -10.35
N THR A 170 -3.06 -0.72 -11.12
CA THR A 170 -3.64 0.18 -12.13
C THR A 170 -4.19 1.46 -11.48
N CYS A 171 -4.94 1.34 -10.38
CA CYS A 171 -5.43 2.51 -9.66
C CYS A 171 -4.26 3.39 -9.16
N PHE A 172 -3.26 2.79 -8.51
CA PHE A 172 -2.13 3.53 -7.94
C PHE A 172 -1.33 4.29 -9.00
N GLN A 173 -1.06 3.65 -10.14
CA GLN A 173 -0.34 4.30 -11.25
C GLN A 173 -1.13 5.48 -11.83
N SER A 174 -2.45 5.31 -12.03
CA SER A 174 -3.32 6.39 -12.50
C SER A 174 -3.37 7.56 -11.52
N ASP A 175 -3.45 7.27 -10.23
CA ASP A 175 -3.52 8.26 -9.16
C ASP A 175 -2.21 9.03 -9.01
N LEU A 176 -1.08 8.32 -9.08
CA LEU A 176 0.23 8.94 -9.06
C LEU A 176 0.46 9.82 -10.29
N ALA A 177 -0.01 9.40 -11.48
CA ALA A 177 0.02 10.22 -12.69
C ALA A 177 -0.83 11.50 -12.54
N PHE A 178 -2.02 11.39 -11.94
CA PHE A 178 -2.88 12.54 -11.65
C PHE A 178 -2.22 13.50 -10.65
N LEU A 179 -1.65 12.99 -9.57
CA LEU A 179 -0.93 13.82 -8.59
C LEU A 179 0.22 14.58 -9.27
N ALA A 180 0.98 13.92 -10.14
CA ALA A 180 2.12 14.54 -10.82
C ALA A 180 1.72 15.69 -11.77
N ASP A 181 0.51 15.65 -12.33
CA ASP A 181 -0.05 16.75 -13.13
C ASP A 181 -0.42 17.97 -12.27
N HIS A 182 -0.45 17.82 -10.94
CA HIS A 182 -0.79 18.86 -9.96
C HIS A 182 0.25 18.93 -8.82
N PRO A 183 1.44 19.51 -9.06
CA PRO A 183 2.60 19.35 -8.15
C PRO A 183 2.38 19.82 -6.72
N GLN A 184 1.68 20.94 -6.51
CA GLN A 184 1.34 21.42 -5.16
C GLN A 184 0.40 20.47 -4.42
N TYR A 185 -0.54 19.85 -5.14
CA TYR A 185 -1.42 18.84 -4.57
C TYR A 185 -0.66 17.54 -4.26
N LEU A 186 0.26 17.12 -5.15
CA LEU A 186 1.17 16.01 -4.87
C LEU A 186 1.98 16.27 -3.60
N LEU A 187 2.52 17.47 -3.42
CA LEU A 187 3.32 17.82 -2.25
C LEU A 187 2.54 17.73 -0.94
N GLN A 188 1.26 18.11 -0.98
CA GLN A 188 0.35 18.06 0.16
C GLN A 188 -0.14 16.64 0.45
N GLU A 189 -0.48 15.87 -0.60
CA GLU A 189 -1.27 14.65 -0.47
C GLU A 189 -0.53 13.35 -0.80
N LEU A 190 0.73 13.38 -1.29
CA LEU A 190 1.45 12.15 -1.61
C LEU A 190 1.54 11.24 -0.38
N THR A 191 1.95 11.77 0.77
CA THR A 191 2.03 10.99 2.01
C THR A 191 0.68 10.37 2.41
N ASN A 192 -0.42 11.12 2.30
CA ASN A 192 -1.76 10.63 2.62
C ASN A 192 -2.25 9.58 1.62
N THR A 193 -1.90 9.75 0.34
CA THR A 193 -2.15 8.77 -0.73
C THR A 193 -1.42 7.47 -0.44
N LEU A 194 -0.15 7.52 -0.02
CA LEU A 194 0.59 6.33 0.37
C LEU A 194 -0.04 5.64 1.58
N ARG A 195 -0.46 6.38 2.62
CA ARG A 195 -1.20 5.82 3.76
C ARG A 195 -2.50 5.13 3.33
N LEU A 196 -3.27 5.76 2.44
CA LEU A 196 -4.50 5.22 1.87
C LEU A 196 -4.24 3.88 1.15
N TYR A 197 -3.22 3.84 0.29
CA TYR A 197 -2.87 2.64 -0.47
C TYR A 197 -2.23 1.55 0.37
N ALA A 198 -1.44 1.87 1.40
CA ALA A 198 -0.91 0.88 2.33
C ALA A 198 -2.05 0.18 3.10
N PHE A 199 -3.03 0.97 3.57
CA PHE A 199 -4.23 0.42 4.19
C PHE A 199 -5.02 -0.45 3.21
N SER A 200 -5.35 0.10 2.03
CA SER A 200 -6.14 -0.58 1.01
C SER A 200 -5.49 -1.90 0.59
N TRP A 201 -4.17 -1.90 0.35
CA TRP A 201 -3.40 -3.09 0.02
C TRP A 201 -3.54 -4.17 1.08
N CYS A 202 -3.25 -3.85 2.35
CA CYS A 202 -3.31 -4.84 3.43
C CYS A 202 -4.74 -5.37 3.65
N ALA A 203 -5.73 -4.48 3.59
CA ALA A 203 -7.13 -4.85 3.76
C ALA A 203 -7.61 -5.75 2.62
N GLN A 204 -7.43 -5.32 1.37
CA GLN A 204 -7.86 -6.08 0.21
C GLN A 204 -7.07 -7.38 0.01
N LEU A 205 -5.80 -7.42 0.44
CA LEU A 205 -5.02 -8.66 0.45
C LEU A 205 -5.68 -9.67 1.41
N ALA A 206 -5.94 -9.25 2.65
CA ALA A 206 -6.59 -10.11 3.64
C ALA A 206 -7.93 -10.66 3.14
N LEU A 207 -8.75 -9.82 2.50
CA LEU A 207 -10.07 -10.20 1.99
C LEU A 207 -10.01 -11.13 0.77
N ASN A 208 -8.91 -11.15 0.02
CA ASN A 208 -8.77 -11.95 -1.19
C ASN A 208 -8.02 -13.28 -0.98
N LEU A 209 -7.39 -13.51 0.17
CA LEU A 209 -6.59 -14.71 0.41
C LEU A 209 -7.37 -16.02 0.27
N ASP A 210 -8.67 -16.05 0.59
CA ASP A 210 -9.50 -17.25 0.48
C ASP A 210 -9.94 -17.56 -0.98
N TYR A 211 -9.79 -16.61 -1.89
CA TYR A 211 -10.33 -16.66 -3.26
C TYR A 211 -9.27 -16.98 -4.31
N TRP A 212 -8.19 -17.65 -3.91
CA TRP A 212 -7.08 -18.02 -4.79
C TRP A 212 -7.48 -18.90 -5.98
N ARG A 213 -8.63 -19.58 -5.92
CA ARG A 213 -9.19 -20.40 -7.01
C ARG A 213 -9.79 -19.58 -8.14
N ASP A 214 -10.27 -18.38 -7.83
CA ASP A 214 -11.02 -17.53 -8.76
C ASP A 214 -10.09 -16.87 -9.80
N GLY A 215 -8.78 -17.01 -9.63
CA GLY A 215 -7.76 -16.39 -10.46
C GLY A 215 -7.39 -14.99 -9.98
N GLU A 216 -7.26 -14.05 -10.92
CA GLU A 216 -6.83 -12.69 -10.60
C GLU A 216 -7.81 -12.02 -9.62
N PRO A 217 -7.35 -11.51 -8.46
CA PRO A 217 -8.21 -10.92 -7.45
C PRO A 217 -8.94 -9.68 -7.94
N GLN A 218 -10.13 -9.45 -7.38
CA GLN A 218 -10.90 -8.23 -7.57
C GLN A 218 -11.07 -7.51 -6.23
N SER A 219 -11.55 -6.28 -6.27
CA SER A 219 -11.93 -5.59 -5.05
C SER A 219 -13.05 -6.34 -4.33
N ARG A 220 -12.91 -6.48 -3.02
CA ARG A 220 -13.88 -7.13 -2.14
C ARG A 220 -14.48 -6.10 -1.19
N SER A 221 -15.77 -6.26 -0.93
CA SER A 221 -16.53 -5.32 -0.11
C SER A 221 -15.95 -5.16 1.28
N LEU A 222 -15.61 -3.92 1.61
CA LEU A 222 -15.18 -3.49 2.94
C LEU A 222 -15.86 -2.16 3.25
N PHE A 223 -16.85 -2.18 4.13
CA PHE A 223 -17.72 -1.04 4.34
C PHE A 223 -17.21 -0.09 5.41
N PHE A 224 -17.24 1.21 5.07
CA PHE A 224 -16.87 2.34 5.92
C PHE A 224 -18.11 3.17 6.25
N ILE A 225 -18.05 3.87 7.38
CA ILE A 225 -18.95 4.99 7.68
C ILE A 225 -18.18 6.31 7.59
N LEU A 226 -18.87 7.42 7.39
CA LEU A 226 -18.24 8.74 7.51
C LEU A 226 -18.07 9.12 8.99
N ASP A 227 -17.03 9.88 9.32
CA ASP A 227 -16.73 10.32 10.70
C ASP A 227 -17.85 11.13 11.37
N THR A 228 -18.61 11.87 10.56
CA THR A 228 -19.80 12.64 10.96
C THR A 228 -21.04 11.78 11.19
N GLU A 229 -21.01 10.50 10.85
CA GLU A 229 -22.13 9.59 11.03
C GLU A 229 -22.16 8.96 12.43
N LYS A 230 -23.39 8.65 12.90
CA LYS A 230 -23.56 7.79 14.05
C LYS A 230 -23.38 6.33 13.62
N ALA A 231 -22.49 5.61 14.30
CA ALA A 231 -22.40 4.16 14.15
C ALA A 231 -23.68 3.50 14.68
N SER A 232 -24.46 2.87 13.81
CA SER A 232 -25.65 2.11 14.18
C SER A 232 -25.38 0.62 14.12
N SER A 233 -25.83 -0.11 15.15
CA SER A 233 -25.80 -1.56 15.15
C SER A 233 -26.82 -2.18 14.20
N GLU A 234 -27.74 -1.43 13.58
CA GLU A 234 -28.75 -2.01 12.69
C GLU A 234 -28.26 -2.15 11.24
N ARG A 235 -27.08 -1.62 10.92
CA ARG A 235 -26.50 -1.63 9.58
C ARG A 235 -25.86 -2.98 9.25
N ASP A 236 -26.59 -3.81 8.52
CA ASP A 236 -26.19 -5.18 8.18
C ASP A 236 -24.85 -5.25 7.41
N GLN A 237 -24.65 -4.37 6.42
CA GLN A 237 -23.41 -4.34 5.63
C GLN A 237 -22.17 -4.03 6.50
N ILE A 238 -22.28 -3.05 7.41
CA ILE A 238 -21.20 -2.70 8.35
C ILE A 238 -20.90 -3.84 9.32
N LYS A 239 -21.92 -4.59 9.74
CA LYS A 239 -21.74 -5.76 10.62
C LYS A 239 -21.07 -6.93 9.90
N ARG A 240 -21.50 -7.23 8.67
CA ARG A 240 -21.04 -8.40 7.91
C ARG A 240 -19.71 -8.18 7.20
N PHE A 241 -19.47 -6.97 6.71
CA PHE A 241 -18.35 -6.63 5.83
C PHE A 241 -17.60 -5.37 6.30
N GLY A 242 -17.67 -5.02 7.59
CA GLY A 242 -16.90 -3.93 8.20
C GLY A 242 -15.68 -4.43 8.99
N TYR A 243 -15.31 -3.71 10.06
CA TYR A 243 -14.10 -3.99 10.84
C TYR A 243 -13.97 -5.43 11.32
N LYS A 244 -15.04 -6.04 11.87
CA LYS A 244 -14.99 -7.41 12.40
C LYS A 244 -14.62 -8.44 11.34
N TRP A 245 -15.15 -8.26 10.13
CA TRP A 245 -14.84 -9.11 8.99
C TRP A 245 -13.37 -8.96 8.59
N PHE A 246 -12.90 -7.72 8.41
CA PHE A 246 -11.49 -7.44 8.12
C PHE A 246 -10.55 -8.00 9.19
N ALA A 247 -10.86 -7.81 10.48
CA ALA A 247 -10.06 -8.34 11.58
C ALA A 247 -9.97 -9.87 11.52
N SER A 248 -11.09 -10.56 11.27
CA SER A 248 -11.10 -12.02 11.14
C SER A 248 -10.31 -12.53 9.94
N GLN A 249 -10.32 -11.81 8.80
CA GLN A 249 -9.52 -12.19 7.64
C GLN A 249 -8.04 -11.88 7.82
N SER A 250 -7.72 -10.82 8.57
CA SER A 250 -6.34 -10.44 8.87
C SER A 250 -5.59 -11.51 9.67
N GLU A 251 -6.30 -12.35 10.44
CA GLU A 251 -5.72 -13.51 11.14
C GLU A 251 -5.05 -14.52 10.19
N LYS A 252 -5.46 -14.53 8.92
CA LYS A 252 -4.93 -15.47 7.91
C LYS A 252 -3.73 -14.92 7.14
N LEU A 253 -3.46 -13.61 7.21
CA LEU A 253 -2.38 -12.97 6.45
C LEU A 253 -1.03 -13.64 6.67
N PHE A 254 -0.52 -13.61 7.90
CA PHE A 254 0.78 -14.20 8.21
C PHE A 254 0.83 -15.72 7.94
N PRO A 255 -0.15 -16.53 8.39
CA PRO A 255 -0.14 -17.97 8.13
C PRO A 255 -0.11 -18.34 6.65
N ILE A 256 -1.01 -17.76 5.84
CA ILE A 256 -1.14 -18.10 4.42
C ILE A 256 0.05 -17.58 3.61
N LEU A 257 0.48 -16.34 3.85
CA LEU A 257 1.62 -15.79 3.14
C LEU A 257 2.92 -16.53 3.50
N SER A 258 3.05 -17.03 4.74
CA SER A 258 4.20 -17.88 5.10
C SER A 258 4.17 -19.24 4.41
N ALA A 259 2.99 -19.84 4.25
CA ALA A 259 2.84 -21.07 3.47
C ALA A 259 3.14 -20.83 1.98
N LEU A 260 2.72 -19.66 1.46
CA LEU A 260 3.02 -19.25 0.09
C LEU A 260 4.54 -19.17 -0.16
N GLU A 261 5.34 -18.69 0.80
CA GLU A 261 6.81 -18.63 0.65
C GLU A 261 7.45 -19.99 0.37
N VAL A 262 6.88 -21.07 0.92
CA VAL A 262 7.38 -22.45 0.69
C VAL A 262 7.20 -22.87 -0.77
N LEU A 263 6.18 -22.36 -1.45
CA LEU A 263 5.87 -22.68 -2.84
C LEU A 263 6.68 -21.82 -3.83
N GLN A 264 7.32 -20.74 -3.38
CA GLN A 264 8.03 -19.80 -4.24
C GLN A 264 9.31 -20.40 -4.80
N TRP A 265 9.69 -19.94 -6.00
CA TRP A 265 11.01 -20.27 -6.54
C TRP A 265 12.15 -19.70 -5.69
N GLY A 266 13.35 -20.18 -5.97
CA GLY A 266 14.57 -19.82 -5.23
C GLY A 266 14.96 -18.35 -5.32
N LYS A 267 16.04 -17.98 -4.64
CA LYS A 267 16.56 -16.61 -4.61
C LYS A 267 16.81 -16.07 -6.02
N GLY A 268 16.40 -14.82 -6.26
CA GLY A 268 16.58 -14.12 -7.54
C GLY A 268 15.35 -14.16 -8.45
N GLU A 269 14.42 -15.10 -8.21
CA GLU A 269 13.16 -15.17 -8.95
C GLU A 269 12.10 -14.23 -8.38
N ARG A 270 11.23 -13.74 -9.26
CA ARG A 270 10.10 -12.90 -8.84
C ARG A 270 9.09 -13.74 -8.08
N LYS A 271 8.77 -13.32 -6.86
CA LYS A 271 7.71 -13.93 -6.05
C LYS A 271 6.38 -13.81 -6.78
N ARG A 272 5.57 -14.87 -6.72
CA ARG A 272 4.26 -14.99 -7.39
C ARG A 272 3.13 -15.05 -6.35
N PRO A 273 1.96 -14.46 -6.62
CA PRO A 273 0.83 -14.55 -5.70
C PRO A 273 0.23 -15.95 -5.69
N LEU A 274 -0.50 -16.29 -4.61
CA LEU A 274 -1.04 -17.64 -4.40
C LEU A 274 -1.96 -18.11 -5.54
N TRP A 275 -2.83 -17.23 -6.01
CA TRP A 275 -3.75 -17.53 -7.11
C TRP A 275 -3.01 -17.91 -8.40
N GLN A 276 -1.90 -17.24 -8.67
CA GLN A 276 -1.09 -17.52 -9.85
C GLN A 276 -0.27 -18.79 -9.69
N VAL A 277 0.31 -19.03 -8.49
CA VAL A 277 0.99 -20.30 -8.21
C VAL A 277 0.04 -21.48 -8.40
N TYR A 278 -1.21 -21.35 -7.95
CA TYR A 278 -2.23 -22.37 -8.18
C TYR A 278 -2.55 -22.56 -9.67
N GLN A 279 -2.76 -21.48 -10.43
CA GLN A 279 -2.99 -21.56 -11.87
C GLN A 279 -1.81 -22.17 -12.63
N ASP A 280 -0.58 -21.83 -12.25
CA ASP A 280 0.63 -22.40 -12.83
C ASP A 280 0.70 -23.91 -12.57
N CYS A 281 0.28 -24.38 -11.39
CA CYS A 281 0.17 -25.81 -11.09
C CYS A 281 -0.90 -26.52 -11.93
N LEU A 282 -2.08 -25.90 -12.12
CA LEU A 282 -3.14 -26.47 -12.96
C LEU A 282 -2.74 -26.58 -14.44
N ASN A 283 -2.00 -25.58 -14.92
CA ASN A 283 -1.55 -25.52 -16.31
C ASN A 283 -0.26 -26.31 -16.57
N TYR A 284 0.37 -26.83 -15.51
CA TYR A 284 1.57 -27.64 -15.64
C TYR A 284 1.21 -29.04 -16.15
N SER A 285 1.77 -29.41 -17.30
CA SER A 285 1.56 -30.72 -17.92
C SER A 285 2.29 -31.81 -17.12
N ASP A 286 1.62 -32.33 -16.09
CA ASP A 286 2.13 -33.36 -15.19
C ASP A 286 1.34 -34.66 -15.33
N THR A 287 1.78 -35.54 -16.21
CA THR A 287 1.18 -36.87 -16.40
C THR A 287 1.38 -37.79 -15.19
N SER A 288 2.23 -37.43 -14.24
CA SER A 288 2.64 -38.25 -13.09
C SER A 288 2.06 -37.82 -11.75
N ASN A 289 1.26 -36.75 -11.70
CA ASN A 289 0.80 -36.12 -10.45
C ASN A 289 1.95 -35.81 -9.47
N GLN A 290 3.15 -35.51 -9.99
CA GLN A 290 4.33 -35.15 -9.22
C GLN A 290 4.05 -33.97 -8.27
N VAL A 291 3.45 -32.88 -8.76
CA VAL A 291 3.19 -31.68 -7.96
C VAL A 291 2.23 -32.00 -6.79
N LEU A 292 1.18 -32.78 -7.07
CA LEU A 292 0.23 -33.22 -6.05
C LEU A 292 0.91 -34.10 -5.00
N ASN A 293 1.76 -35.04 -5.42
CA ASN A 293 2.48 -35.92 -4.51
C ASN A 293 3.45 -35.15 -3.62
N GLU A 294 4.20 -34.19 -4.17
CA GLU A 294 5.11 -33.34 -3.39
C GLU A 294 4.36 -32.47 -2.37
N LEU A 295 3.21 -31.90 -2.74
CA LEU A 295 2.36 -31.16 -1.81
C LEU A 295 1.83 -32.06 -0.70
N ASN A 296 1.35 -33.26 -1.04
CA ASN A 296 0.88 -34.23 -0.07
C ASN A 296 2.00 -34.65 0.89
N ASP A 297 3.19 -34.98 0.38
CA ASP A 297 4.35 -35.33 1.22
C ASP A 297 4.74 -34.20 2.15
N TYR A 298 4.73 -32.97 1.65
CA TYR A 298 4.97 -31.78 2.47
C TYR A 298 3.91 -31.62 3.57
N ILE A 299 2.62 -31.75 3.24
CA ILE A 299 1.51 -31.62 4.21
C ILE A 299 1.61 -32.70 5.28
N GLN A 300 1.84 -33.96 4.90
CA GLN A 300 2.00 -35.08 5.84
C GLN A 300 3.18 -34.85 6.78
N LYS A 301 4.32 -34.40 6.24
CA LYS A 301 5.46 -34.00 7.06
C LYS A 301 5.11 -32.80 7.97
N PHE A 302 4.41 -31.80 7.44
CA PHE A 302 4.08 -30.60 8.17
C PHE A 302 3.18 -30.87 9.37
N ILE A 303 2.17 -31.75 9.24
CA ILE A 303 1.26 -32.10 10.34
C ILE A 303 1.85 -33.09 11.33
N SER A 304 2.97 -33.72 11.01
CA SER A 304 3.58 -34.77 11.84
C SER A 304 3.89 -34.29 13.25
N LYS A 305 3.97 -35.25 14.17
CA LYS A 305 4.27 -35.01 15.59
C LYS A 305 5.61 -34.32 15.80
N GLU A 306 6.60 -34.58 14.94
CA GLU A 306 7.92 -33.96 15.02
C GLU A 306 7.91 -32.47 14.63
N GLU A 307 7.03 -32.07 13.71
CA GLU A 307 7.06 -30.73 13.10
C GLU A 307 6.02 -29.78 13.72
N ARG A 308 4.74 -30.19 13.75
CA ARG A 308 3.64 -29.32 14.20
C ARG A 308 2.63 -29.96 15.14
N ASP A 309 2.55 -31.29 15.19
CA ASP A 309 1.59 -32.05 16.02
C ASP A 309 0.15 -31.60 15.76
N LEU A 310 -0.27 -31.65 14.49
CA LEU A 310 -1.62 -31.31 14.03
C LEU A 310 -2.43 -32.59 13.76
N PRO A 311 -3.77 -32.52 13.74
CA PRO A 311 -4.61 -33.66 13.42
C PRO A 311 -4.23 -34.30 12.08
N GLU A 312 -4.20 -35.64 12.06
CA GLU A 312 -3.94 -36.42 10.84
C GLU A 312 -4.97 -36.13 9.75
N ARG A 313 -4.54 -36.21 8.49
CA ARG A 313 -5.37 -35.95 7.31
C ARG A 313 -5.02 -36.92 6.22
N ASP A 314 -6.03 -37.37 5.48
CA ASP A 314 -5.82 -38.14 4.27
C ASP A 314 -5.13 -37.29 3.20
N ARG A 315 -4.32 -37.95 2.36
CA ARG A 315 -3.69 -37.32 1.20
C ARG A 315 -4.78 -36.79 0.26
N ALA A 316 -4.60 -35.57 -0.22
CA ALA A 316 -5.50 -34.95 -1.19
C ALA A 316 -5.50 -35.72 -2.52
N THR A 317 -6.68 -35.82 -3.14
CA THR A 317 -6.87 -36.56 -4.39
C THR A 317 -6.62 -35.71 -5.64
N ASN A 318 -6.63 -34.38 -5.48
CA ASN A 318 -6.42 -33.42 -6.55
C ASN A 318 -5.71 -32.16 -6.00
N LEU A 319 -5.21 -31.31 -6.91
CA LEU A 319 -4.48 -30.09 -6.55
C LEU A 319 -5.33 -29.11 -5.73
N GLU A 320 -6.62 -28.97 -6.02
CA GLU A 320 -7.49 -28.06 -5.28
C GLU A 320 -7.59 -28.47 -3.80
N GLU A 321 -7.81 -29.75 -3.54
CA GLU A 321 -7.81 -30.32 -2.19
C GLU A 321 -6.46 -30.14 -1.49
N ALA A 322 -5.34 -30.36 -2.20
CA ALA A 322 -4.01 -30.19 -1.63
C ALA A 322 -3.76 -28.74 -1.20
N PHE A 323 -4.12 -27.76 -2.02
CA PHE A 323 -4.03 -26.34 -1.67
C PHE A 323 -4.96 -25.97 -0.52
N LYS A 324 -6.22 -26.44 -0.53
CA LYS A 324 -7.15 -26.23 0.59
C LYS A 324 -6.59 -26.79 1.90
N GLN A 325 -6.05 -28.01 1.87
CA GLN A 325 -5.43 -28.64 3.03
C GLN A 325 -4.21 -27.85 3.49
N LEU A 326 -3.30 -27.47 2.59
CA LEU A 326 -2.10 -26.67 2.88
C LEU A 326 -2.45 -25.37 3.61
N LEU A 327 -3.40 -24.60 3.10
CA LEU A 327 -3.81 -23.34 3.71
C LEU A 327 -4.51 -23.56 5.06
N SER A 328 -5.32 -24.61 5.15
CA SER A 328 -5.99 -24.99 6.39
C SER A 328 -4.97 -25.36 7.49
N VAL A 329 -4.00 -26.25 7.22
CA VAL A 329 -2.96 -26.60 8.22
C VAL A 329 -2.09 -25.40 8.56
N ALA A 330 -1.82 -24.54 7.58
CA ALA A 330 -1.03 -23.33 7.79
C ALA A 330 -1.70 -22.38 8.77
N VAL A 331 -3.02 -22.23 8.74
CA VAL A 331 -3.78 -21.42 9.70
C VAL A 331 -3.94 -22.16 11.04
N GLU A 332 -4.24 -23.45 11.02
CA GLU A 332 -4.52 -24.26 12.22
C GLU A 332 -3.36 -24.26 13.24
N GLN A 333 -2.11 -24.27 12.77
CA GLN A 333 -0.92 -24.23 13.64
C GLN A 333 -0.88 -23.00 14.58
N PHE A 334 -1.68 -21.97 14.31
CA PHE A 334 -1.76 -20.72 15.07
C PHE A 334 -3.03 -20.57 15.92
N GLN A 335 -3.95 -21.53 15.90
CA GLN A 335 -5.25 -21.41 16.58
C GLN A 335 -5.20 -21.70 18.10
N GLY A 336 -4.17 -22.40 18.59
CA GLY A 336 -4.01 -22.72 20.00
C GLY A 336 -3.89 -21.48 20.87
N LYS A 337 -4.95 -21.08 21.59
CA LYS A 337 -5.05 -19.76 22.24
C LYS A 337 -3.91 -19.41 23.23
N LYS A 338 -3.21 -20.41 23.77
CA LYS A 338 -2.07 -20.25 24.71
C LYS A 338 -0.72 -20.64 24.12
N SER A 339 -0.64 -20.96 22.83
CA SER A 339 0.62 -21.35 22.19
C SER A 339 1.48 -20.11 21.85
N GLU A 340 2.80 -20.31 21.85
CA GLU A 340 3.76 -19.28 21.41
C GLU A 340 3.49 -18.86 19.95
N ARG A 341 3.14 -19.82 19.09
CA ARG A 341 2.78 -19.56 17.68
C ARG A 341 1.58 -18.62 17.57
N ALA A 342 0.49 -18.89 18.31
CA ALA A 342 -0.68 -18.00 18.31
C ALA A 342 -0.34 -16.58 18.76
N SER A 343 0.58 -16.43 19.73
CA SER A 343 1.09 -15.13 20.16
C SER A 343 1.81 -14.39 19.03
N VAL A 344 2.61 -15.09 18.22
CA VAL A 344 3.27 -14.49 17.04
C VAL A 344 2.24 -13.96 16.04
N ASN A 345 1.20 -14.73 15.71
CA ASN A 345 0.18 -14.28 14.77
C ASN A 345 -0.60 -13.05 15.30
N ARG A 346 -0.97 -13.07 16.60
CA ARG A 346 -1.59 -11.89 17.24
C ARG A 346 -0.71 -10.65 17.17
N LYS A 347 0.61 -10.79 17.35
CA LYS A 347 1.54 -9.67 17.22
C LYS A 347 1.53 -9.08 15.80
N TYR A 348 1.49 -9.91 14.76
CA TYR A 348 1.34 -9.43 13.39
C TYR A 348 0.06 -8.60 13.20
N ILE A 349 -1.07 -9.08 13.72
CA ILE A 349 -2.35 -8.37 13.61
C ILE A 349 -2.31 -7.05 14.38
N ASN A 350 -1.75 -7.05 15.59
CA ASN A 350 -1.63 -5.84 16.41
C ASN A 350 -0.72 -4.80 15.75
N GLU A 351 0.39 -5.22 15.15
CA GLU A 351 1.27 -4.34 14.37
C GLU A 351 0.57 -3.82 13.11
N LEU A 352 -0.23 -4.65 12.43
CA LEU A 352 -1.05 -4.20 11.29
C LEU A 352 -2.01 -3.09 11.70
N GLU A 353 -2.77 -3.35 12.76
CA GLU A 353 -3.74 -2.39 13.25
C GLU A 353 -3.07 -1.11 13.70
N SER A 354 -2.02 -1.19 14.53
CA SER A 354 -1.37 -0.02 15.14
C SER A 354 -0.58 0.83 14.16
N GLN A 355 0.05 0.23 13.15
CA GLN A 355 0.97 0.95 12.26
C GLN A 355 0.34 1.39 10.95
N ILE A 356 -0.64 0.62 10.43
CA ILE A 356 -1.26 0.88 9.12
C ILE A 356 -2.73 1.28 9.26
N CYS A 357 -3.49 0.58 10.10
CA CYS A 357 -4.95 0.75 10.12
C CYS A 357 -5.49 1.74 11.17
N THR A 358 -4.66 2.20 12.12
CA THR A 358 -5.07 3.07 13.25
C THR A 358 -5.93 4.23 12.78
N ASP A 359 -5.47 4.88 11.72
CA ASP A 359 -6.10 6.04 11.12
C ASP A 359 -7.53 5.75 10.64
N PHE A 360 -7.82 4.52 10.19
CA PHE A 360 -9.11 4.09 9.62
C PHE A 360 -10.04 3.43 10.64
N ILE A 361 -9.60 3.16 11.87
CA ILE A 361 -10.36 2.44 12.89
C ILE A 361 -10.77 3.41 13.99
N GLN A 362 -12.05 3.44 14.34
CA GLN A 362 -12.55 4.21 15.48
C GLN A 362 -13.42 3.35 16.39
N VAL A 363 -13.34 3.59 17.70
CA VAL A 363 -14.22 2.96 18.70
C VAL A 363 -15.47 3.83 18.88
N ARG A 364 -16.65 3.27 18.64
CA ARG A 364 -17.95 3.98 18.72
C ARG A 364 -18.88 3.32 19.73
N GLY A 365 -18.59 3.51 21.02
CA GLY A 365 -19.45 3.06 22.13
C GLY A 365 -19.86 1.58 22.00
N ARG A 366 -21.17 1.30 22.07
CA ARG A 366 -21.72 -0.07 21.95
C ARG A 366 -21.49 -0.73 20.58
N ALA A 367 -21.22 0.03 19.53
CA ALA A 367 -20.92 -0.52 18.20
C ALA A 367 -19.50 -1.12 18.12
N GLY A 368 -18.63 -0.81 19.09
CA GLY A 368 -17.24 -1.27 19.12
C GLY A 368 -16.37 -0.56 18.07
N LYS A 369 -15.33 -1.26 17.59
CA LYS A 369 -14.46 -0.77 16.51
C LYS A 369 -15.21 -0.81 15.16
N VAL A 370 -15.16 0.30 14.43
CA VAL A 370 -15.73 0.48 13.09
C VAL A 370 -14.70 1.12 12.17
N LEU A 371 -14.87 0.91 10.86
CA LEU A 371 -14.04 1.53 9.84
C LEU A 371 -14.63 2.87 9.43
N VAL A 372 -13.79 3.91 9.40
CA VAL A 372 -14.23 5.30 9.23
C VAL A 372 -13.40 6.03 8.19
N LEU A 373 -14.08 6.80 7.34
CA LEU A 373 -13.46 7.81 6.47
C LEU A 373 -13.73 9.20 7.06
N ASN A 374 -12.66 9.95 7.33
CA ASN A 374 -12.76 11.35 7.73
C ASN A 374 -12.86 12.27 6.50
N GLN A 375 -13.16 13.55 6.74
CA GLN A 375 -13.36 14.53 5.67
C GLN A 375 -12.14 14.62 4.72
N ASP A 376 -10.93 14.71 5.25
CA ASP A 376 -9.71 14.83 4.42
C ASP A 376 -9.52 13.62 3.51
N ARG A 377 -9.72 12.39 4.03
CA ARG A 377 -9.61 11.18 3.22
C ARG A 377 -10.74 11.06 2.21
N LEU A 378 -11.94 11.53 2.54
CA LEU A 378 -13.03 11.58 1.56
C LEU A 378 -12.67 12.50 0.41
N LEU A 379 -12.16 13.70 0.70
CA LEU A 379 -11.72 14.64 -0.33
C LEU A 379 -10.58 14.05 -1.17
N LEU A 380 -9.57 13.47 -0.53
CA LEU A 380 -8.47 12.80 -1.21
C LEU A 380 -8.99 11.69 -2.13
N LEU A 381 -9.77 10.74 -1.60
CA LEU A 381 -10.32 9.63 -2.36
C LEU A 381 -11.20 10.12 -3.52
N THR A 382 -11.95 11.21 -3.31
CA THR A 382 -12.75 11.87 -4.35
C THR A 382 -11.87 12.41 -5.47
N ASN A 383 -10.83 13.18 -5.12
CA ASN A 383 -9.94 13.81 -6.09
C ASN A 383 -9.16 12.77 -6.89
N LEU A 384 -8.63 11.74 -6.22
CA LEU A 384 -7.96 10.61 -6.88
C LEU A 384 -8.91 9.88 -7.83
N THR A 385 -10.15 9.63 -7.40
CA THR A 385 -11.13 8.90 -8.22
C THR A 385 -11.62 9.70 -9.43
N VAL A 386 -11.88 11.00 -9.27
CA VAL A 386 -12.19 11.89 -10.39
C VAL A 386 -10.99 12.00 -11.33
N GLY A 387 -9.79 12.14 -10.76
CA GLY A 387 -8.52 12.15 -11.45
C GLY A 387 -8.44 13.23 -12.54
N LYS A 388 -8.15 12.80 -13.77
CA LYS A 388 -8.03 13.69 -14.93
C LYS A 388 -9.38 14.19 -15.47
N ASN A 389 -10.49 13.59 -15.03
CA ASN A 389 -11.82 14.05 -15.42
C ASN A 389 -12.17 15.38 -14.75
N LYS A 390 -13.12 16.12 -15.33
CA LYS A 390 -13.67 17.34 -14.70
C LYS A 390 -14.64 17.01 -13.56
N LYS A 391 -15.44 15.97 -13.75
CA LYS A 391 -16.46 15.48 -12.82
C LYS A 391 -16.84 14.04 -13.14
N LEU A 392 -17.43 13.35 -12.17
CA LEU A 392 -18.00 12.00 -12.33
C LEU A 392 -19.44 11.99 -11.82
N ARG A 393 -20.27 11.07 -12.34
CA ARG A 393 -21.56 10.77 -11.70
C ARG A 393 -21.31 10.07 -10.36
N LEU A 394 -22.20 10.26 -9.39
CA LEU A 394 -22.05 9.67 -8.05
C LEU A 394 -21.80 8.15 -8.09
N HIS A 395 -22.51 7.41 -8.96
CA HIS A 395 -22.32 5.96 -9.07
C HIS A 395 -20.95 5.57 -9.65
N GLU A 396 -20.39 6.37 -10.57
CA GLU A 396 -19.04 6.16 -11.12
C GLU A 396 -17.98 6.45 -10.06
N LEU A 397 -18.21 7.50 -9.27
CA LEU A 397 -17.38 7.84 -8.12
C LEU A 397 -17.35 6.71 -7.09
N LEU A 398 -18.52 6.19 -6.71
CA LEU A 398 -18.63 5.06 -5.78
C LEU A 398 -17.92 3.81 -6.33
N ARG A 399 -18.09 3.48 -7.62
CA ARG A 399 -17.33 2.37 -8.24
C ARG A 399 -15.82 2.58 -8.17
N GLY A 400 -15.35 3.83 -8.33
CA GLY A 400 -13.93 4.14 -8.17
C GLY A 400 -13.42 4.04 -6.73
N PHE A 401 -14.28 4.29 -5.74
CA PHE A 401 -13.98 4.04 -4.32
C PHE A 401 -13.90 2.52 -4.07
N GLU A 402 -14.87 1.78 -4.60
CA GLU A 402 -14.93 0.33 -4.52
C GLU A 402 -13.69 -0.31 -5.16
N GLN A 403 -13.22 0.17 -6.32
CA GLN A 403 -11.97 -0.30 -6.94
C GLN A 403 -10.75 -0.12 -6.04
N ARG A 404 -10.75 0.86 -5.13
CA ARG A 404 -9.71 1.07 -4.11
C ARG A 404 -10.02 0.38 -2.78
N GLY A 405 -11.09 -0.41 -2.71
CA GLY A 405 -11.46 -1.18 -1.53
C GLY A 405 -12.30 -0.42 -0.49
N PHE A 406 -12.85 0.75 -0.84
CA PHE A 406 -13.67 1.57 0.07
C PHE A 406 -15.14 1.51 -0.35
N TYR A 407 -15.95 0.77 0.41
CA TYR A 407 -17.37 0.59 0.12
C TYR A 407 -18.21 1.41 1.10
N LEU A 408 -19.31 1.95 0.60
CA LEU A 408 -20.29 2.69 1.40
C LEU A 408 -21.65 2.03 1.19
N ASP A 409 -22.42 1.89 2.26
CA ASP A 409 -23.82 1.47 2.12
C ASP A 409 -24.70 2.67 1.73
N ASN A 410 -26.00 2.42 1.59
CA ASN A 410 -26.96 3.45 1.18
C ASN A 410 -27.00 4.64 2.16
N GLN A 411 -26.87 4.41 3.47
CA GLN A 411 -26.91 5.47 4.46
C GLN A 411 -25.64 6.34 4.39
N SER A 412 -24.47 5.71 4.29
CA SER A 412 -23.23 6.48 4.11
C SER A 412 -23.18 7.19 2.76
N THR A 413 -23.80 6.62 1.73
CA THR A 413 -23.94 7.29 0.43
C THR A 413 -24.79 8.55 0.53
N GLN A 414 -25.90 8.52 1.26
CA GLN A 414 -26.72 9.72 1.50
C GLN A 414 -25.94 10.80 2.27
N MET A 415 -25.17 10.39 3.28
CA MET A 415 -24.32 11.30 4.06
C MET A 415 -23.16 11.87 3.22
N LEU A 416 -22.64 11.09 2.28
CA LEU A 416 -21.64 11.53 1.31
C LEU A 416 -22.19 12.60 0.38
N VAL A 417 -23.42 12.43 -0.12
CA VAL A 417 -24.09 13.46 -0.95
C VAL A 417 -24.26 14.75 -0.15
N ALA A 418 -24.78 14.69 1.07
CA ALA A 418 -24.92 15.85 1.95
C ALA A 418 -23.56 16.51 2.28
N PHE A 419 -22.49 15.72 2.38
CA PHE A 419 -21.13 16.23 2.52
C PHE A 419 -20.71 17.04 1.30
N TYR A 420 -20.85 16.50 0.08
CA TYR A 420 -20.45 17.22 -1.13
C TYR A 420 -21.30 18.45 -1.41
N GLU A 421 -22.59 18.44 -1.06
CA GLU A 421 -23.46 19.62 -1.15
C GLU A 421 -22.98 20.75 -0.24
N ARG A 422 -22.59 20.44 1.01
CA ARG A 422 -22.01 21.42 1.94
C ARG A 422 -20.67 21.98 1.46
N MET A 423 -19.87 21.16 0.77
CA MET A 423 -18.60 21.59 0.19
C MET A 423 -18.76 22.37 -1.11
N GLY A 424 -19.95 22.38 -1.73
CA GLY A 424 -20.19 23.03 -3.01
C GLY A 424 -19.61 22.29 -4.23
N ASN A 425 -19.28 21.00 -4.08
CA ASN A 425 -18.63 20.19 -5.12
C ASN A 425 -19.62 19.36 -5.96
N VAL A 426 -20.92 19.65 -5.85
CA VAL A 426 -21.99 18.92 -6.53
C VAL A 426 -22.62 19.79 -7.62
N GLU A 427 -22.89 19.18 -8.77
CA GLU A 427 -23.83 19.68 -9.76
C GLU A 427 -25.02 18.73 -9.92
N ARG A 428 -26.23 19.26 -9.82
CA ARG A 428 -27.45 18.56 -10.23
C ARG A 428 -27.82 19.01 -11.64
N MET A 429 -27.85 18.07 -12.59
CA MET A 429 -28.28 18.36 -13.95
C MET A 429 -29.78 18.06 -14.08
N SER A 430 -30.56 19.04 -14.53
CA SER A 430 -32.02 18.97 -14.62
C SER A 430 -32.54 18.11 -15.79
N ASP A 431 -31.66 17.76 -16.73
CA ASP A 431 -31.98 17.08 -18.00
C ASP A 431 -32.16 15.56 -17.88
N SER A 432 -31.72 14.97 -16.77
CA SER A 432 -31.67 13.50 -16.61
C SER A 432 -32.31 12.98 -15.32
N GLY A 433 -33.05 13.81 -14.57
CA GLY A 433 -33.83 13.40 -13.40
C GLY A 433 -32.94 12.90 -12.26
N ASP A 434 -32.58 13.79 -11.33
CA ASP A 434 -31.85 13.48 -10.08
C ASP A 434 -30.39 12.99 -10.23
N ALA A 435 -29.76 13.10 -11.40
CA ALA A 435 -28.35 12.76 -11.56
C ALA A 435 -27.42 13.76 -10.82
N VAL A 436 -26.73 13.25 -9.79
CA VAL A 436 -25.72 13.98 -9.00
C VAL A 436 -24.33 13.78 -9.61
N TYR A 437 -23.68 14.87 -9.99
CA TYR A 437 -22.28 14.88 -10.44
C TYR A 437 -21.39 15.51 -9.38
N VAL A 438 -20.22 14.91 -9.16
CA VAL A 438 -19.22 15.36 -8.17
C VAL A 438 -17.97 15.85 -8.91
N ARG A 439 -17.51 17.05 -8.55
CA ARG A 439 -16.27 17.67 -9.02
C ARG A 439 -15.12 17.37 -8.06
N LYS A 440 -13.89 17.37 -8.58
CA LYS A 440 -12.68 17.44 -7.75
C LYS A 440 -12.50 18.86 -7.18
N THR A 441 -11.74 18.97 -6.09
CA THR A 441 -11.47 20.24 -5.39
C THR A 441 -10.12 20.86 -5.73
N VAL A 442 -9.40 20.28 -6.69
CA VAL A 442 -8.01 20.62 -7.06
C VAL A 442 -7.94 21.24 -8.44
#